data_AF-A0A5K7XGC5-F1
#
_entry.id   AF-A0A5K7XGC5-F1
#
_cell.length_a   1.000
_cell.length_b   1.000
_cell.length_c   1.000
_cell.angle_alpha   90.00
_cell.angle_beta   90.00
_cell.angle_gamma   90.00
#
_symmetry.space_group_name_H-M   'P 1'
#
loop_
_entity.id
_entity.type
_entity.pdbx_description
1 polymer ?
#
loop_
_entity_poly.entity_id
_entity_poly.type
_entity_poly.pdbx_seq_one_letter_code
_entity_poly.pdbx_strand_id
1 'polypeptide(L)'
;MQFSRHLPRLLAACVFAFSLLGAWRAEAVVVRFNSVLGNIDVRLYQTATPLSTANFLNYANGGDWVDTFIHRSVPGFVVQGGGFKFPSDAVGVQSVSQDPAVLNEPGISNLRGTIAMAKLGGDPNSATNQWFFNLANNAANLDAQNGGFTAFGRVVGNGMTVVDAIAALPRVNAGSPFDTLPVRNYTTGNIVKANLVTFNTILPLNVPAGDYNFDGKVDAADLAVWKSDIGSTTKAEADGNGDGTVNGADFLVWQRTFGQNFGAPAVAAVAAVPEPAAATIAFLAVVGCRLARRRK
;
A
#
# COMPACT_ATOMS: atom_id res chain seq x y z
N MET A 1 41.25 -71.31 -31.85
CA MET A 1 40.04 -72.16 -31.74
C MET A 1 39.33 -71.79 -30.45
N GLN A 2 38.01 -71.54 -30.55
CA GLN A 2 36.99 -71.52 -29.48
C GLN A 2 36.95 -70.31 -28.50
N PHE A 3 35.91 -69.45 -28.63
CA PHE A 3 34.64 -69.38 -27.87
C PHE A 3 34.81 -68.60 -26.54
N SER A 4 34.32 -67.36 -26.38
CA SER A 4 32.92 -66.88 -26.24
C SER A 4 32.49 -66.69 -24.77
N ARG A 5 31.72 -65.60 -24.55
CA ARG A 5 30.67 -65.31 -23.53
C ARG A 5 30.99 -64.12 -22.61
N HIS A 6 30.33 -62.95 -22.82
CA HIS A 6 29.07 -62.48 -22.18
C HIS A 6 29.26 -62.15 -20.69
N LEU A 7 28.96 -60.99 -20.10
CA LEU A 7 27.90 -59.95 -20.19
C LEU A 7 28.30 -58.83 -19.16
N PRO A 8 27.55 -57.74 -18.84
CA PRO A 8 26.56 -56.92 -19.57
C PRO A 8 26.89 -55.40 -19.57
N ARG A 9 26.15 -54.70 -20.42
CA ARG A 9 25.98 -53.24 -20.48
C ARG A 9 25.21 -52.72 -19.26
N LEU A 10 25.73 -51.69 -18.59
CA LEU A 10 24.91 -50.79 -17.75
C LEU A 10 24.63 -49.51 -18.54
N LEU A 11 23.45 -49.48 -19.16
CA LEU A 11 22.81 -48.25 -19.64
C LEU A 11 22.32 -47.49 -18.41
N ALA A 12 23.00 -46.41 -18.05
CA ALA A 12 22.44 -45.40 -17.16
C ALA A 12 21.37 -44.63 -17.94
N ALA A 13 20.10 -44.89 -17.63
CA ALA A 13 18.98 -44.14 -18.16
C ALA A 13 18.98 -42.74 -17.53
N CYS A 14 19.34 -41.72 -18.32
CA CYS A 14 19.08 -40.33 -17.99
C CYS A 14 17.57 -40.10 -18.02
N VAL A 15 16.92 -40.20 -16.86
CA VAL A 15 15.57 -39.66 -16.66
C VAL A 15 15.72 -38.15 -16.55
N PHE A 16 15.54 -37.44 -17.68
CA PHE A 16 15.23 -36.02 -17.64
C PHE A 16 13.84 -35.87 -17.03
N ALA A 17 13.80 -35.57 -15.73
CA ALA A 17 12.62 -34.99 -15.12
C ALA A 17 12.43 -33.61 -15.74
N PHE A 18 11.55 -33.52 -16.74
CA PHE A 18 11.06 -32.25 -17.26
C PHE A 18 10.18 -31.66 -16.15
N SER A 19 10.80 -30.88 -15.26
CA SER A 19 10.06 -30.04 -14.34
C SER A 19 9.29 -29.03 -15.18
N LEU A 20 8.00 -29.29 -15.36
CA LEU A 20 7.01 -28.27 -15.66
C LEU A 20 6.98 -27.32 -14.46
N LEU A 21 8.00 -26.45 -14.36
CA LEU A 21 7.86 -25.17 -13.70
C LEU A 21 6.83 -24.42 -14.54
N GLY A 22 5.56 -24.63 -14.22
CA GLY A 22 4.55 -23.65 -14.56
C GLY A 22 5.07 -22.33 -14.03
N ALA A 23 5.51 -21.45 -14.93
CA ALA A 23 5.74 -20.07 -14.60
C ALA A 23 4.37 -19.51 -14.25
N TRP A 24 3.97 -19.67 -12.98
CA TRP A 24 2.98 -18.82 -12.36
C TRP A 24 3.58 -17.42 -12.48
N ARG A 25 3.22 -16.69 -13.54
CA ARG A 25 3.47 -15.26 -13.56
C ARG A 25 2.73 -14.72 -12.35
N ALA A 26 3.46 -14.08 -11.44
CA ALA A 26 2.88 -13.50 -10.24
C ALA A 26 1.75 -12.56 -10.69
N GLU A 27 0.53 -12.91 -10.30
CA GLU A 27 -0.65 -12.07 -10.48
C GLU A 27 -0.50 -10.84 -9.58
N ALA A 28 -0.87 -9.66 -10.08
CA ALA A 28 -0.69 -8.41 -9.34
C ALA A 28 -1.51 -8.41 -8.04
N VAL A 29 -0.82 -8.14 -6.93
CA VAL A 29 -1.40 -8.00 -5.60
C VAL A 29 -1.82 -6.55 -5.39
N VAL A 30 -3.01 -6.39 -4.84
CA VAL A 30 -3.50 -5.09 -4.37
C VAL A 30 -3.40 -5.08 -2.85
N VAL A 31 -2.83 -4.02 -2.28
CA VAL A 31 -2.74 -3.80 -0.84
C VAL A 31 -3.65 -2.65 -0.44
N ARG A 32 -4.42 -2.85 0.63
CA ARG A 32 -5.24 -1.81 1.24
C ARG A 32 -4.55 -1.23 2.46
N PHE A 33 -4.34 0.07 2.43
CA PHE A 33 -3.96 0.88 3.57
C PHE A 33 -5.25 1.38 4.24
N ASN A 34 -5.64 0.79 5.36
CA ASN A 34 -6.80 1.24 6.13
C ASN A 34 -6.38 2.38 7.06
N SER A 35 -6.58 3.63 6.61
CA SER A 35 -6.23 4.81 7.39
C SER A 35 -7.44 5.39 8.13
N VAL A 36 -7.17 6.21 9.14
CA VAL A 36 -8.20 7.00 9.84
C VAL A 36 -8.93 8.04 8.97
N LEU A 37 -8.48 8.27 7.73
CA LEU A 37 -9.14 9.15 6.76
C LEU A 37 -9.79 8.39 5.59
N GLY A 38 -9.72 7.06 5.58
CA GLY A 38 -10.24 6.23 4.51
C GLY A 38 -9.23 5.21 3.98
N ASN A 39 -9.67 4.39 3.04
CA ASN A 39 -8.83 3.35 2.43
C ASN A 39 -8.03 3.94 1.27
N ILE A 40 -6.76 3.54 1.16
CA ILE A 40 -5.93 3.75 -0.03
C ILE A 40 -5.58 2.35 -0.55
N ASP A 41 -6.06 2.02 -1.74
CA ASP A 41 -5.74 0.76 -2.39
C ASP A 41 -4.59 0.99 -3.38
N VAL A 42 -3.60 0.10 -3.35
CA VAL A 42 -2.38 0.20 -4.15
C VAL A 42 -2.17 -1.12 -4.88
N ARG A 43 -2.10 -1.07 -6.20
CA ARG A 43 -1.63 -2.21 -6.98
C ARG A 43 -0.11 -2.22 -7.04
N LEU A 44 0.48 -3.36 -6.68
CA LEU A 44 1.93 -3.53 -6.64
C LEU A 44 2.48 -3.99 -7.99
N TYR A 45 3.65 -3.47 -8.36
CA TYR A 45 4.37 -3.84 -9.57
C TYR A 45 5.26 -5.06 -9.32
N GLN A 46 4.64 -6.18 -8.95
CA GLN A 46 5.35 -7.41 -8.55
C GLN A 46 6.28 -7.95 -9.62
N THR A 47 5.90 -7.83 -10.89
CA THR A 47 6.74 -8.32 -11.99
C THR A 47 7.89 -7.36 -12.29
N ALA A 48 7.66 -6.04 -12.20
CA ALA A 48 8.70 -5.04 -12.47
C ALA A 48 9.65 -4.78 -11.29
N THR A 49 9.18 -4.95 -10.05
CA THR A 49 9.90 -4.63 -8.80
C THR A 49 9.75 -5.75 -7.75
N PRO A 50 10.16 -6.98 -8.07
CA PRO A 50 9.91 -8.15 -7.23
C PRO A 50 10.53 -8.05 -5.83
N LEU A 51 11.74 -7.49 -5.67
CA LEU A 51 12.42 -7.43 -4.37
C LEU A 51 11.75 -6.41 -3.44
N SER A 52 11.44 -5.22 -3.97
CA SER A 52 10.79 -4.15 -3.21
C SER A 52 9.37 -4.53 -2.83
N THR A 53 8.65 -5.18 -3.75
CA THR A 53 7.31 -5.70 -3.45
C THR A 53 7.36 -6.82 -2.40
N ALA A 54 8.27 -7.78 -2.53
CA ALA A 54 8.42 -8.86 -1.56
C ALA A 54 8.74 -8.33 -0.17
N ASN A 55 9.65 -7.36 -0.07
CA ASN A 55 9.96 -6.67 1.18
C ASN A 55 8.74 -5.97 1.77
N PHE A 56 8.02 -5.17 0.97
CA PHE A 56 6.82 -4.47 1.45
C PHE A 56 5.73 -5.43 1.96
N LEU A 57 5.52 -6.54 1.24
CA LEU A 57 4.58 -7.59 1.63
C LEU A 57 5.05 -8.36 2.88
N ASN A 58 6.36 -8.50 3.10
CA ASN A 58 6.90 -9.12 4.31
C ASN A 58 6.46 -8.36 5.57
N TYR A 59 6.67 -7.05 5.60
CA TYR A 59 6.20 -6.20 6.71
C TYR A 59 4.66 -6.21 6.84
N ALA A 60 3.93 -6.23 5.73
CA ALA A 60 2.48 -6.29 5.75
C ALA A 60 1.99 -7.59 6.42
N ASN A 61 2.53 -8.74 5.99
CA ASN A 61 2.18 -10.05 6.53
C ASN A 61 2.68 -10.24 7.98
N GLY A 62 3.78 -9.59 8.36
CA GLY A 62 4.30 -9.56 9.73
C GLY A 62 3.50 -8.68 10.69
N GLY A 63 2.58 -7.85 10.18
CA GLY A 63 1.80 -6.91 10.98
C GLY A 63 2.59 -5.68 11.44
N ASP A 64 3.79 -5.45 10.89
CA ASP A 64 4.67 -4.33 11.26
C ASP A 64 4.07 -2.97 10.94
N TRP A 65 3.15 -2.94 9.97
CA TRP A 65 2.42 -1.76 9.55
C TRP A 65 1.26 -1.34 10.46
N VAL A 66 0.87 -2.18 11.41
CA VAL A 66 -0.18 -1.85 12.38
C VAL A 66 0.26 -0.64 13.20
N ASP A 67 -0.65 0.34 13.32
CA ASP A 67 -0.45 1.59 14.06
C ASP A 67 0.69 2.47 13.53
N THR A 68 1.21 2.20 12.33
CA THR A 68 2.11 3.13 11.64
C THR A 68 1.38 4.40 11.25
N PHE A 69 2.12 5.48 11.02
CA PHE A 69 1.53 6.77 10.62
C PHE A 69 2.37 7.49 9.58
N ILE A 70 1.74 8.45 8.90
CA ILE A 70 2.45 9.41 8.03
C ILE A 70 3.25 10.35 8.91
N HIS A 71 4.58 10.20 8.91
CA HIS A 71 5.49 10.94 9.77
C HIS A 71 6.09 12.18 9.08
N ARG A 72 5.94 12.27 7.75
CA ARG A 72 6.43 13.40 6.94
C ARG A 72 5.51 13.68 5.76
N SER A 73 5.19 14.95 5.54
CA SER A 73 4.37 15.41 4.41
C SER A 73 4.92 16.69 3.82
N VAL A 74 5.29 16.65 2.54
CA VAL A 74 5.76 17.81 1.78
C VAL A 74 4.79 18.09 0.63
N PRO A 75 4.00 19.19 0.70
CA PRO A 75 3.01 19.53 -0.31
C PRO A 75 3.60 19.58 -1.72
N GLY A 76 2.87 19.01 -2.69
CA GLY A 76 3.30 18.94 -4.08
C GLY A 76 4.47 17.99 -4.36
N PHE A 77 4.99 17.30 -3.34
CA PHE A 77 6.09 16.35 -3.50
C PHE A 77 5.68 14.95 -3.05
N VAL A 78 5.66 14.68 -1.74
CA VAL A 78 5.41 13.33 -1.20
C VAL A 78 4.75 13.34 0.19
N VAL A 79 4.01 12.27 0.49
CA VAL A 79 3.66 11.88 1.88
C VAL A 79 4.33 10.56 2.22
N GLN A 80 4.96 10.48 3.39
CA GLN A 80 5.90 9.41 3.74
C GLN A 80 5.53 8.73 5.06
N GLY A 81 5.60 7.41 5.07
CA GLY A 81 5.20 6.52 6.17
C GLY A 81 6.15 5.34 6.35
N GLY A 82 5.72 4.37 7.18
CA GLY A 82 6.41 3.09 7.40
C GLY A 82 7.50 3.08 8.47
N GLY A 83 8.22 4.19 8.68
CA GLY A 83 9.35 4.20 9.63
C GLY A 83 8.98 4.19 11.12
N PHE A 84 7.76 4.59 11.47
CA PHE A 84 7.34 4.82 12.86
C PHE A 84 5.90 4.37 13.10
N LYS A 85 5.62 3.96 14.35
CA LYS A 85 4.30 3.57 14.84
C LYS A 85 4.00 4.18 16.20
N PHE A 86 2.71 4.30 16.51
CA PHE A 86 2.22 4.70 17.83
C PHE A 86 1.22 3.65 18.34
N PRO A 87 1.71 2.53 18.92
CA PRO A 87 0.85 1.47 19.45
C PRO A 87 -0.06 1.98 20.58
N SER A 88 -1.28 1.44 20.69
CA SER A 88 -2.23 1.85 21.74
C SER A 88 -1.80 1.48 23.16
N ASP A 89 -0.94 0.47 23.30
CA ASP A 89 -0.40 -0.04 24.56
C ASP A 89 0.99 0.53 24.90
N ALA A 90 1.53 1.40 24.04
CA ALA A 90 2.86 1.99 24.22
C ALA A 90 2.80 3.44 24.73
N VAL A 91 3.81 3.82 25.50
CA VAL A 91 4.08 5.22 25.82
C VAL A 91 4.90 5.83 24.69
N GLY A 92 4.24 6.51 23.76
CA GLY A 92 4.88 7.31 22.71
C GLY A 92 5.17 6.59 21.40
N VAL A 93 5.93 7.27 20.54
CA VAL A 93 6.31 6.81 19.20
C VAL A 93 7.43 5.78 19.29
N GLN A 94 7.32 4.73 18.47
CA GLN A 94 8.34 3.69 18.31
C GLN A 94 8.78 3.61 16.85
N SER A 95 10.04 3.25 16.62
CA SER A 95 10.50 2.88 15.28
C SER A 95 9.92 1.53 14.88
N VAL A 96 9.57 1.37 13.61
CA VAL A 96 9.33 0.04 13.04
C VAL A 96 10.68 -0.66 12.88
N SER A 97 10.73 -1.96 13.18
CA SER A 97 11.96 -2.75 12.99
C SER A 97 12.37 -2.72 11.52
N GLN A 98 13.68 -2.82 11.25
CA GLN A 98 14.20 -2.85 9.89
C GLN A 98 14.64 -4.28 9.55
N ASP A 99 14.05 -4.81 8.49
CA ASP A 99 14.58 -5.95 7.75
C ASP A 99 15.85 -5.53 6.98
N PRO A 100 16.65 -6.50 6.48
CA PRO A 100 17.79 -6.19 5.61
C PRO A 100 17.39 -5.31 4.42
N ALA A 101 18.30 -4.40 4.03
CA ALA A 101 18.05 -3.50 2.93
C ALA A 101 17.92 -4.25 1.59
N VAL A 102 17.01 -3.78 0.74
CA VAL A 102 16.77 -4.37 -0.58
C VAL A 102 17.58 -3.67 -1.66
N LEU A 103 18.00 -4.45 -2.67
CA LEU A 103 18.63 -3.92 -3.88
C LEU A 103 17.64 -3.01 -4.61
N ASN A 104 18.15 -1.87 -5.11
CA ASN A 104 17.34 -0.90 -5.84
C ASN A 104 16.85 -1.48 -7.18
N GLU A 105 15.59 -1.19 -7.54
CA GLU A 105 14.93 -1.65 -8.77
C GLU A 105 14.33 -0.44 -9.53
N PRO A 106 15.13 0.56 -9.92
CA PRO A 106 14.62 1.72 -10.65
C PRO A 106 14.15 1.30 -12.05
N GLY A 107 13.22 2.06 -12.64
CA GLY A 107 12.74 1.81 -14.00
C GLY A 107 11.30 2.27 -14.22
N ILE A 108 10.45 2.14 -13.20
CA ILE A 108 9.13 2.76 -13.18
C ILE A 108 9.26 4.22 -12.72
N SER A 109 8.69 5.14 -13.50
CA SER A 109 8.77 6.57 -13.20
C SER A 109 7.96 6.97 -11.96
N ASN A 110 8.53 7.89 -11.17
CA ASN A 110 7.92 8.49 -9.98
C ASN A 110 6.87 9.54 -10.36
N LEU A 111 5.80 9.09 -11.00
CA LEU A 111 4.65 9.90 -11.38
C LEU A 111 3.68 10.05 -10.21
N ARG A 112 2.77 11.02 -10.32
CA ARG A 112 1.69 11.18 -9.34
C ARG A 112 0.94 9.87 -9.14
N GLY A 113 0.73 9.52 -7.88
CA GLY A 113 -0.01 8.33 -7.46
C GLY A 113 0.82 7.05 -7.38
N THR A 114 2.10 7.06 -7.72
CA THR A 114 2.97 5.91 -7.42
C THR A 114 3.38 5.91 -5.94
N ILE A 115 3.62 4.71 -5.40
CA ILE A 115 4.32 4.51 -4.13
C ILE A 115 5.75 4.07 -4.40
N ALA A 116 6.72 4.62 -3.66
CA ALA A 116 8.12 4.31 -3.83
C ALA A 116 8.85 4.10 -2.50
N MET A 117 9.94 3.32 -2.53
CA MET A 117 10.77 3.05 -1.35
C MET A 117 11.62 4.27 -0.98
N ALA A 118 11.60 4.68 0.29
CA ALA A 118 12.51 5.72 0.77
C ALA A 118 13.90 5.14 1.06
N LYS A 119 14.94 5.98 0.91
CA LYS A 119 16.35 5.57 0.97
C LYS A 119 17.20 6.61 1.70
N LEU A 120 18.35 6.17 2.21
CA LEU A 120 19.41 7.05 2.70
C LEU A 120 20.08 7.76 1.51
N GLY A 121 20.41 9.05 1.69
CA GLY A 121 21.11 9.82 0.67
C GLY A 121 22.52 9.30 0.44
N GLY A 122 22.89 9.09 -0.82
CA GLY A 122 24.20 8.56 -1.21
C GLY A 122 24.29 7.03 -1.20
N ASP A 123 23.24 6.33 -0.75
CA ASP A 123 23.17 4.87 -0.74
C ASP A 123 21.92 4.38 -1.49
N PRO A 124 22.05 4.04 -2.79
CA PRO A 124 20.93 3.58 -3.60
C PRO A 124 20.28 2.28 -3.12
N ASN A 125 20.95 1.45 -2.31
CA ASN A 125 20.49 0.11 -1.92
C ASN A 125 20.14 0.02 -0.42
N SER A 126 19.71 1.14 0.16
CA SER A 126 19.45 1.30 1.61
C SER A 126 17.96 1.21 2.00
N ALA A 127 17.08 0.91 1.05
CA ALA A 127 15.64 0.82 1.30
C ALA A 127 15.30 -0.34 2.25
N THR A 128 14.53 -0.04 3.31
CA THR A 128 14.04 -1.04 4.28
C THR A 128 12.53 -0.90 4.48
N ASN A 129 12.10 -0.11 5.47
CA ASN A 129 10.72 -0.05 5.97
C ASN A 129 9.99 1.27 5.68
N GLN A 130 10.62 2.20 4.96
CA GLN A 130 10.01 3.49 4.66
C GLN A 130 9.57 3.56 3.20
N TRP A 131 8.41 4.16 3.00
CA TRP A 131 7.81 4.35 1.68
C TRP A 131 7.14 5.72 1.60
N PHE A 132 6.91 6.21 0.39
CA PHE A 132 6.19 7.45 0.17
C PHE A 132 5.28 7.38 -1.05
N PHE A 133 4.15 8.10 -0.99
CA PHE A 133 3.30 8.35 -2.15
C PHE A 133 3.73 9.63 -2.85
N ASN A 134 3.84 9.59 -4.18
CA ASN A 134 4.10 10.74 -5.02
C ASN A 134 2.84 11.59 -5.20
N LEU A 135 2.88 12.86 -4.75
CA LEU A 135 1.76 13.80 -4.88
C LEU A 135 1.72 14.48 -6.25
N ALA A 136 2.84 14.50 -6.98
CA ALA A 136 2.99 15.11 -8.29
C ALA A 136 3.89 14.25 -9.20
N ASN A 137 4.12 14.71 -10.42
CA ASN A 137 5.15 14.12 -11.27
C ASN A 137 6.53 14.54 -10.75
N ASN A 138 7.24 13.60 -10.14
CA ASN A 138 8.56 13.80 -9.57
C ASN A 138 9.68 13.14 -10.40
N ALA A 139 9.36 12.66 -11.61
CA ALA A 139 10.27 11.89 -12.47
C ALA A 139 11.60 12.60 -12.72
N ALA A 140 11.56 13.91 -13.01
CA ALA A 140 12.75 14.71 -13.28
C ALA A 140 13.79 14.71 -12.15
N ASN A 141 13.38 14.37 -10.92
CA ASN A 141 14.25 14.29 -9.76
C ASN A 141 14.43 12.84 -9.28
N LEU A 142 13.34 12.17 -8.92
CA LEU A 142 13.36 10.85 -8.27
C LEU A 142 13.75 9.70 -9.20
N ASP A 143 13.66 9.83 -10.52
CA ASP A 143 14.02 8.73 -11.42
C ASP A 143 15.54 8.62 -11.63
N ALA A 144 16.29 9.69 -11.37
CA ALA A 144 17.74 9.74 -11.58
C ALA A 144 18.55 9.92 -10.28
N GLN A 145 18.07 10.74 -9.34
CA GLN A 145 18.82 11.04 -8.13
C GLN A 145 19.01 9.79 -7.26
N ASN A 146 20.14 9.68 -6.57
CA ASN A 146 20.45 8.56 -5.67
C ASN A 146 20.26 7.16 -6.32
N GLY A 147 20.60 7.05 -7.62
CA GLY A 147 20.41 5.84 -8.41
C GLY A 147 18.96 5.54 -8.82
N GLY A 148 18.06 6.52 -8.69
CA GLY A 148 16.63 6.38 -8.94
C GLY A 148 15.90 5.74 -7.75
N PHE A 149 14.68 6.18 -7.46
CA PHE A 149 13.84 5.62 -6.40
C PHE A 149 12.90 4.55 -6.99
N THR A 150 12.90 3.35 -6.42
CA THR A 150 12.01 2.26 -6.85
C THR A 150 10.55 2.61 -6.57
N ALA A 151 9.81 3.00 -7.61
CA ALA A 151 8.35 3.02 -7.58
C ALA A 151 7.84 1.58 -7.75
N PHE A 152 7.28 1.01 -6.68
CA PHE A 152 6.92 -0.41 -6.60
C PHE A 152 5.40 -0.66 -6.63
N GLY A 153 4.60 0.39 -6.82
CA GLY A 153 3.17 0.26 -7.01
C GLY A 153 2.51 1.59 -7.32
N ARG A 154 1.20 1.54 -7.51
CA ARG A 154 0.38 2.71 -7.82
C ARG A 154 -0.98 2.64 -7.15
N VAL A 155 -1.42 3.78 -6.65
CA VAL A 155 -2.75 3.97 -6.07
C VAL A 155 -3.80 3.77 -7.16
N VAL A 156 -4.82 2.97 -6.86
CA VAL A 156 -5.94 2.63 -7.75
C VAL A 156 -7.27 3.13 -7.20
N GLY A 157 -8.26 3.27 -8.07
CA GLY A 157 -9.60 3.72 -7.69
C GLY A 157 -9.58 5.10 -7.04
N ASN A 158 -10.35 5.28 -5.96
CA ASN A 158 -10.48 6.58 -5.28
C ASN A 158 -9.38 6.85 -4.23
N GLY A 159 -8.35 6.00 -4.11
CA GLY A 159 -7.34 6.11 -3.06
C GLY A 159 -6.59 7.44 -3.08
N MET A 160 -6.41 8.05 -4.25
CA MET A 160 -5.71 9.35 -4.35
C MET A 160 -6.47 10.50 -3.68
N THR A 161 -7.79 10.44 -3.60
CA THR A 161 -8.57 11.43 -2.85
C THR A 161 -8.20 11.41 -1.36
N VAL A 162 -7.94 10.23 -0.80
CA VAL A 162 -7.50 10.07 0.59
C VAL A 162 -6.06 10.56 0.76
N VAL A 163 -5.16 10.20 -0.16
CA VAL A 163 -3.76 10.70 -0.16
C VAL A 163 -3.71 12.22 -0.21
N ASP A 164 -4.53 12.85 -1.05
CA ASP A 164 -4.61 14.31 -1.16
C ASP A 164 -5.19 14.93 0.12
N ALA A 165 -6.21 14.31 0.73
CA ALA A 165 -6.76 14.74 2.01
C ALA A 165 -5.71 14.71 3.14
N ILE A 166 -4.85 13.69 3.16
CA ILE A 166 -3.70 13.61 4.09
C ILE A 166 -2.74 14.78 3.84
N ALA A 167 -2.36 15.03 2.57
CA ALA A 167 -1.43 16.11 2.21
C ALA A 167 -1.97 17.52 2.52
N ALA A 168 -3.30 17.68 2.53
CA ALA A 168 -3.99 18.93 2.84
C ALA A 168 -4.02 19.26 4.35
N LEU A 169 -3.69 18.30 5.23
CA LEU A 169 -3.68 18.54 6.67
C LEU A 169 -2.66 19.62 7.08
N PRO A 170 -2.93 20.36 8.18
CA PRO A 170 -1.92 21.22 8.78
C PRO A 170 -0.72 20.37 9.22
N ARG A 171 0.46 20.98 9.17
CA ARG A 171 1.72 20.36 9.58
C ARG A 171 2.30 21.09 10.75
N VAL A 172 2.96 20.34 11.63
CA VAL A 172 3.69 20.88 12.77
C VAL A 172 5.13 20.39 12.71
N ASN A 173 6.04 21.20 13.26
CA ASN A 173 7.38 20.74 13.56
C ASN A 173 7.37 20.12 14.96
N ALA A 174 7.49 18.80 15.03
CA ALA A 174 7.55 18.04 16.28
C ALA A 174 8.98 17.59 16.64
N GLY A 175 10.00 18.25 16.08
CA GLY A 175 11.42 17.89 16.16
C GLY A 175 11.78 16.78 15.16
N SER A 176 13.07 16.64 14.85
CA SER A 176 13.56 15.61 13.92
C SER A 176 13.25 14.20 14.46
N PRO A 177 12.72 13.27 13.63
CA PRO A 177 12.53 13.35 12.17
C PRO A 177 11.14 13.85 11.70
N PHE A 178 10.38 14.52 12.57
CA PHE A 178 8.97 14.92 12.41
C PHE A 178 8.79 16.43 12.15
N ASP A 179 9.70 17.05 11.39
CA ASP A 179 9.68 18.50 11.14
C ASP A 179 8.50 18.97 10.28
N THR A 180 7.85 18.05 9.57
CA THR A 180 6.70 18.31 8.68
C THR A 180 5.57 17.30 8.92
N LEU A 181 5.32 16.97 10.19
CA LEU A 181 4.33 15.98 10.59
C LEU A 181 2.91 16.48 10.29
N PRO A 182 2.14 15.82 9.41
CA PRO A 182 0.73 16.16 9.22
C PRO A 182 -0.08 15.74 10.45
N VAL A 183 -0.92 16.64 10.94
CA VAL A 183 -1.76 16.41 12.13
C VAL A 183 -3.23 16.73 11.87
N ARG A 184 -4.11 16.00 12.54
CA ARG A 184 -5.56 16.20 12.54
C ARG A 184 -6.03 16.62 13.93
N ASN A 185 -7.05 17.47 13.99
CA ASN A 185 -7.67 17.92 15.25
C ASN A 185 -6.66 18.39 16.31
N TYR A 186 -5.58 19.04 15.88
CA TYR A 186 -4.52 19.54 16.75
C TYR A 186 -4.55 21.06 16.79
N THR A 187 -4.35 21.63 17.97
CA THR A 187 -4.31 23.08 18.17
C THR A 187 -3.07 23.49 18.96
N THR A 188 -2.84 22.86 20.11
CA THR A 188 -1.68 23.12 20.97
C THR A 188 -1.45 21.93 21.92
N GLY A 189 -0.27 21.88 22.55
CA GLY A 189 0.07 20.89 23.56
C GLY A 189 0.77 19.64 23.01
N ASN A 190 0.69 18.54 23.76
CA ASN A 190 1.33 17.29 23.37
C ASN A 190 0.57 16.63 22.21
N ILE A 191 1.30 16.23 21.17
CA ILE A 191 0.75 15.45 20.06
C ILE A 191 0.46 14.03 20.56
N VAL A 192 -0.79 13.60 20.44
CA VAL A 192 -1.22 12.23 20.80
C VAL A 192 -1.59 11.43 19.56
N LYS A 193 -1.71 10.11 19.68
CA LYS A 193 -2.11 9.20 18.59
C LYS A 193 -3.35 9.69 17.82
N ALA A 194 -4.35 10.23 18.52
CA ALA A 194 -5.57 10.75 17.91
C ALA A 194 -5.33 11.89 16.91
N ASN A 195 -4.21 12.62 17.05
CA ASN A 195 -3.80 13.68 16.13
C ASN A 195 -3.05 13.18 14.90
N LEU A 196 -2.65 11.91 14.85
CA LEU A 196 -1.86 11.36 13.76
C LEU A 196 -2.76 10.75 12.69
N VAL A 197 -2.24 10.69 11.47
CA VAL A 197 -2.83 9.88 10.38
C VAL A 197 -2.27 8.46 10.49
N THR A 198 -2.91 7.65 11.34
CA THR A 198 -2.52 6.24 11.55
C THR A 198 -3.16 5.31 10.52
N PHE A 199 -2.47 4.20 10.26
CA PHE A 199 -2.98 3.04 9.55
C PHE A 199 -3.33 1.96 10.57
N ASN A 200 -4.59 1.55 10.61
CA ASN A 200 -5.00 0.45 11.48
C ASN A 200 -4.41 -0.87 10.97
N THR A 201 -4.43 -1.04 9.64
CA THR A 201 -3.81 -2.16 8.93
C THR A 201 -3.30 -1.71 7.56
N ILE A 202 -2.27 -2.39 7.06
CA ILE A 202 -1.84 -2.34 5.66
C ILE A 202 -1.66 -3.79 5.23
N LEU A 203 -2.62 -4.33 4.47
CA LEU A 203 -2.70 -5.77 4.18
C LEU A 203 -3.09 -6.03 2.72
N PRO A 204 -2.62 -7.15 2.12
CA PRO A 204 -3.11 -7.61 0.83
C PRO A 204 -4.63 -7.79 0.83
N LEU A 205 -5.27 -7.32 -0.23
CA LEU A 205 -6.67 -7.60 -0.52
C LEU A 205 -6.78 -8.95 -1.22
N ASN A 206 -7.79 -9.71 -0.83
CA ASN A 206 -8.18 -10.93 -1.51
C ASN A 206 -9.09 -10.58 -2.70
N VAL A 207 -8.51 -10.04 -3.77
CA VAL A 207 -9.20 -9.75 -5.03
C VAL A 207 -8.51 -10.48 -6.19
N PRO A 208 -9.26 -11.01 -7.17
CA PRO A 208 -8.67 -11.57 -8.38
C PRO A 208 -7.84 -10.53 -9.12
N ALA A 209 -6.70 -10.92 -9.70
CA ALA A 209 -5.90 -9.97 -10.47
C ALA A 209 -6.55 -9.51 -11.79
N GLY A 210 -7.60 -10.20 -12.25
CA GLY A 210 -8.43 -9.76 -13.38
C GLY A 210 -9.61 -8.87 -13.00
N ASP A 211 -9.85 -8.62 -11.71
CA ASP A 211 -10.88 -7.72 -11.19
C ASP A 211 -10.34 -6.28 -11.24
N TYR A 212 -10.63 -5.60 -12.34
CA TYR A 212 -10.11 -4.28 -12.67
C TYR A 212 -11.03 -3.16 -12.18
N ASN A 213 -12.30 -3.44 -11.95
CA ASN A 213 -13.24 -2.50 -11.35
C ASN A 213 -13.33 -2.63 -9.81
N PHE A 214 -12.67 -3.65 -9.23
CA PHE A 214 -12.59 -3.95 -7.80
C PHE A 214 -13.94 -4.29 -7.16
N ASP A 215 -14.88 -4.87 -7.92
CA ASP A 215 -16.20 -5.26 -7.42
C ASP A 215 -16.27 -6.68 -6.82
N GLY A 216 -15.13 -7.39 -6.83
CA GLY A 216 -14.96 -8.74 -6.31
C GLY A 216 -15.24 -9.84 -7.34
N LYS A 217 -15.56 -9.48 -8.59
CA LYS A 217 -15.84 -10.40 -9.69
C LYS A 217 -14.91 -10.11 -10.86
N VAL A 218 -14.61 -11.14 -11.64
CA VAL A 218 -13.97 -10.99 -12.95
C VAL A 218 -14.99 -11.24 -14.04
N ASP A 219 -15.54 -10.18 -14.62
CA ASP A 219 -16.57 -10.25 -15.64
C ASP A 219 -16.37 -9.25 -16.79
N ALA A 220 -17.43 -8.99 -17.57
CA ALA A 220 -17.35 -8.11 -18.73
C ALA A 220 -17.13 -6.63 -18.37
N ALA A 221 -17.43 -6.23 -17.13
CA ALA A 221 -17.17 -4.89 -16.63
C ALA A 221 -15.66 -4.62 -16.51
N ASP A 222 -14.87 -5.61 -16.09
CA ASP A 222 -13.40 -5.48 -16.03
C ASP A 222 -12.77 -5.31 -17.40
N LEU A 223 -13.30 -6.02 -18.40
CA LEU A 223 -12.86 -5.85 -19.78
C LEU A 223 -13.11 -4.42 -20.27
N ALA A 224 -14.16 -3.75 -19.79
CA ALA A 224 -14.41 -2.35 -20.13
C ALA A 224 -13.32 -1.43 -19.55
N VAL A 225 -12.87 -1.70 -18.32
CA VAL A 225 -11.75 -0.98 -17.69
C VAL A 225 -10.44 -1.21 -18.46
N TRP A 226 -10.12 -2.46 -18.81
CA TRP A 226 -8.93 -2.74 -19.61
C TRP A 226 -8.94 -2.02 -20.96
N LYS A 227 -10.09 -2.01 -21.65
CA LYS A 227 -10.24 -1.30 -22.93
C LYS A 227 -10.04 0.21 -22.81
N SER A 228 -10.45 0.81 -21.69
CA SER A 228 -10.26 2.26 -21.49
C SER A 228 -8.82 2.63 -21.14
N ASP A 229 -8.05 1.66 -20.64
CA ASP A 229 -6.75 1.93 -20.02
C ASP A 229 -5.57 1.30 -20.77
N ILE A 230 -5.81 0.52 -21.83
CA ILE A 230 -4.76 -0.07 -22.67
C ILE A 230 -3.73 0.97 -23.14
N GLY A 231 -2.46 0.64 -22.97
CA GLY A 231 -1.30 1.50 -23.22
C GLY A 231 -0.94 2.45 -22.08
N SER A 232 -1.74 2.50 -21.01
CA SER A 232 -1.47 3.38 -19.87
C SER A 232 -0.39 2.84 -18.95
N THR A 233 0.48 3.74 -18.48
CA THR A 233 1.41 3.55 -17.35
C THR A 233 0.96 4.35 -16.11
N THR A 234 -0.18 5.05 -16.22
CA THR A 234 -0.70 5.97 -15.19
C THR A 234 -2.08 5.60 -14.66
N LYS A 235 -2.66 4.53 -15.18
CA LYS A 235 -3.88 3.90 -14.70
C LYS A 235 -3.55 2.42 -14.53
N ALA A 236 -3.36 2.00 -13.29
CA ALA A 236 -2.91 0.65 -12.98
C ALA A 236 -4.08 -0.28 -12.63
N GLU A 237 -5.31 0.19 -12.73
CA GLU A 237 -6.55 -0.57 -12.50
C GLU A 237 -6.62 -1.84 -13.36
N ALA A 238 -6.05 -1.81 -14.55
CA ALA A 238 -6.01 -2.93 -15.48
C ALA A 238 -4.61 -3.55 -15.67
N ASP A 239 -3.62 -3.19 -14.84
CA ASP A 239 -2.28 -3.81 -14.84
C ASP A 239 -2.33 -5.09 -13.99
N GLY A 240 -2.95 -6.15 -14.52
CA GLY A 240 -3.19 -7.40 -13.80
C GLY A 240 -1.96 -8.28 -13.64
N ASN A 241 -0.90 -8.05 -14.43
CA ASN A 241 0.36 -8.78 -14.29
C ASN A 241 1.40 -8.03 -13.44
N GLY A 242 1.14 -6.76 -13.08
CA GLY A 242 2.01 -5.94 -12.23
C GLY A 242 3.33 -5.60 -12.92
N ASP A 243 3.35 -5.42 -14.23
CA ASP A 243 4.52 -5.02 -15.01
C ASP A 243 4.64 -3.49 -15.17
N GLY A 244 3.64 -2.74 -14.70
CA GLY A 244 3.60 -1.29 -14.74
C GLY A 244 2.95 -0.72 -16.01
N THR A 245 2.48 -1.54 -16.94
CA THR A 245 1.87 -1.10 -18.20
C THR A 245 0.65 -1.92 -18.57
N VAL A 246 -0.51 -1.28 -18.74
CA VAL A 246 -1.72 -1.97 -19.21
C VAL A 246 -1.58 -2.36 -20.68
N ASN A 247 -1.54 -3.66 -20.99
CA ASN A 247 -1.31 -4.17 -22.34
C ASN A 247 -1.99 -5.54 -22.57
N GLY A 248 -1.64 -6.22 -23.67
CA GLY A 248 -2.21 -7.53 -24.02
C GLY A 248 -1.93 -8.63 -23.00
N ALA A 249 -0.86 -8.52 -22.22
CA ALA A 249 -0.56 -9.46 -21.14
C ALA A 249 -1.61 -9.40 -20.02
N ASP A 250 -2.18 -8.23 -19.74
CA ASP A 250 -3.24 -8.05 -18.76
C ASP A 250 -4.57 -8.59 -19.26
N PHE A 251 -4.87 -8.41 -20.55
CA PHE A 251 -6.02 -9.07 -21.15
C PHE A 251 -5.98 -10.60 -20.94
N LEU A 252 -4.79 -11.21 -21.02
CA LEU A 252 -4.62 -12.63 -20.70
C LEU A 252 -4.83 -12.95 -19.22
N VAL A 253 -4.52 -12.03 -18.29
CA VAL A 253 -4.85 -12.18 -16.86
C VAL A 253 -6.36 -12.20 -16.67
N TRP A 254 -7.07 -11.21 -17.22
CA TRP A 254 -8.54 -11.17 -17.22
C TRP A 254 -9.13 -12.45 -17.83
N GLN A 255 -8.66 -12.87 -19.01
CA GLN A 255 -9.19 -14.05 -19.69
C GLN A 255 -9.00 -15.34 -18.87
N ARG A 256 -7.85 -15.50 -18.19
CA ARG A 256 -7.57 -16.68 -17.35
C ARG A 256 -8.37 -16.71 -16.06
N THR A 257 -8.77 -15.54 -15.56
CA THR A 257 -9.49 -15.39 -14.28
C THR A 257 -10.98 -15.13 -14.46
N PHE A 258 -11.46 -15.00 -15.70
CA PHE A 258 -12.87 -14.73 -16.00
C PHE A 258 -13.83 -15.72 -15.33
N GLY A 259 -14.86 -15.17 -14.69
CA GLY A 259 -15.85 -15.92 -13.91
C GLY A 259 -15.46 -16.16 -12.46
N GLN A 260 -14.25 -15.78 -12.02
CA GLN A 260 -13.89 -15.79 -10.61
C GLN A 260 -14.74 -14.79 -9.82
N ASN A 261 -15.13 -15.17 -8.60
CA ASN A 261 -15.90 -14.34 -7.68
C ASN A 261 -15.43 -14.65 -6.25
N PHE A 262 -14.75 -13.70 -5.63
CA PHE A 262 -14.11 -13.87 -4.32
C PHE A 262 -14.93 -13.20 -3.19
N GLY A 263 -16.08 -12.60 -3.55
CA GLY A 263 -16.83 -11.69 -2.70
C GLY A 263 -16.15 -10.32 -2.66
N ALA A 264 -16.95 -9.24 -2.64
CA ALA A 264 -16.38 -7.88 -2.61
C ALA A 264 -15.45 -7.73 -1.40
N PRO A 265 -14.25 -7.13 -1.56
CA PRO A 265 -13.33 -6.91 -0.45
C PRO A 265 -14.05 -6.10 0.61
N ALA A 266 -14.07 -6.61 1.86
CA ALA A 266 -14.83 -6.02 2.95
C ALA A 266 -14.61 -4.50 3.01
N VAL A 267 -15.63 -3.74 2.62
CA VAL A 267 -15.65 -2.30 2.80
C VAL A 267 -15.84 -2.10 4.29
N ALA A 268 -14.79 -1.66 4.99
CA ALA A 268 -14.94 -1.28 6.38
C ALA A 268 -16.06 -0.23 6.43
N ALA A 269 -17.17 -0.57 7.08
CA ALA A 269 -18.21 0.39 7.38
C ALA A 269 -17.53 1.57 8.08
N VAL A 270 -17.76 2.80 7.61
CA VAL A 270 -17.38 3.99 8.36
C VAL A 270 -18.14 3.87 9.67
N ALA A 271 -17.46 3.47 10.75
CA ALA A 271 -18.05 3.46 12.06
C ALA A 271 -18.49 4.91 12.31
N ALA A 272 -19.80 5.12 12.42
CA ALA A 272 -20.35 6.42 12.78
C ALA A 272 -19.61 6.86 14.03
N VAL A 273 -18.87 7.97 13.93
CA VAL A 273 -18.20 8.59 15.07
C VAL A 273 -19.29 8.78 16.14
N PRO A 274 -19.20 8.13 17.31
CA PRO A 274 -20.17 8.39 18.36
C PRO A 274 -20.00 9.86 18.75
N GLU A 275 -20.95 10.70 18.37
CA GLU A 275 -20.96 12.08 18.84
C GLU A 275 -20.99 12.03 20.38
N PRO A 276 -20.11 12.77 21.08
CA PRO A 276 -20.20 12.85 22.53
C PRO A 276 -21.58 13.39 22.85
N ALA A 277 -22.33 12.66 23.67
CA ALA A 277 -23.71 12.92 24.00
C ALA A 277 -24.01 14.42 24.17
N ALA A 278 -24.56 15.05 23.13
CA ALA A 278 -25.19 16.37 23.23
C ALA A 278 -26.41 16.32 24.19
N ALA A 279 -26.83 15.12 24.60
CA ALA A 279 -27.91 14.89 25.55
C ALA A 279 -27.55 15.18 27.02
N THR A 280 -26.27 15.23 27.42
CA THR A 280 -25.91 15.48 28.84
C THR A 280 -25.80 16.95 29.23
N ILE A 281 -25.76 17.90 28.27
CA ILE A 281 -25.74 19.34 28.57
C ILE A 281 -27.16 19.94 28.65
N ALA A 282 -28.16 19.28 28.06
CA ALA A 282 -29.55 19.77 28.12
C ALA A 282 -30.25 19.52 29.47
N PHE A 283 -29.80 18.55 30.29
CA PHE A 283 -30.46 18.23 31.56
C PHE A 283 -30.00 19.09 32.76
N LEU A 284 -28.82 19.72 32.71
CA LEU A 284 -28.36 20.63 33.78
C LEU A 284 -28.87 22.07 33.62
N ALA A 285 -29.25 22.48 32.40
CA ALA A 285 -29.80 23.82 32.17
C ALA A 285 -31.25 24.00 32.66
N VAL A 286 -32.05 22.92 32.71
CA VAL A 286 -33.47 22.99 33.11
C VAL A 286 -33.65 22.95 34.64
N VAL A 287 -32.73 22.35 35.40
CA VAL A 287 -32.80 22.33 36.87
C VAL A 287 -32.26 23.63 37.48
N GLY A 288 -31.24 24.25 36.88
CA GLY A 288 -30.68 25.53 37.34
C GLY A 288 -31.65 26.72 37.24
N CYS A 289 -32.50 26.76 36.21
CA CYS A 289 -33.46 27.86 36.03
C CYS A 289 -34.67 27.81 37.00
N ARG A 290 -34.95 26.67 37.66
CA ARG A 290 -36.06 26.59 38.63
C ARG A 290 -35.68 26.97 40.06
N LEU A 291 -34.39 26.95 40.41
CA LEU A 291 -33.92 27.33 41.75
C LEU A 291 -33.66 28.84 41.90
N ALA A 292 -33.44 29.58 40.81
CA ALA A 292 -33.23 31.03 40.85
C ALA A 292 -34.52 31.86 41.02
N ARG A 293 -35.71 31.26 40.85
CA ARG A 293 -37.00 31.99 40.88
C ARG A 293 -37.75 31.95 42.22
N ARG A 294 -37.17 31.37 43.27
CA ARG A 294 -37.80 31.21 44.61
C ARG A 294 -37.12 31.98 45.76
N ARG A 295 -36.31 32.99 45.47
CA ARG A 295 -35.86 33.96 46.49
C ARG A 295 -36.41 35.36 46.18
N LYS A 296 -37.57 35.66 46.74
CA LYS A 296 -37.99 36.97 47.23
C LYS A 296 -38.47 36.78 48.66
#